data_AF-A0A1I1LSY5-F1
#
_entry.id   AF-A0A1I1LSY5-F1
#
_cell.length_a   1.000
_cell.length_b   1.000
_cell.length_c   1.000
_cell.angle_alpha   90.00
_cell.angle_beta   90.00
_cell.angle_gamma   90.00
#
_symmetry.space_group_name_H-M   'P 1'
#
loop_
_entity.id
_entity.type
_entity.pdbx_description
1 polymer ?
#
loop_
_entity_poly.entity_id
_entity_poly.type
_entity_poly.pdbx_seq_one_letter_code
_entity_poly.pdbx_strand_id
1 'polypeptide(L)'
;MSNKLPLATLIELAQSKTDDATRRLGQLQSAHTSAASKLDMLLQYRQEYLDQLQRQMNEGVPAARLRNFQHFIGTLNGAIEQQRALTQQADKRLDHGRSDWQHNKRRLNSYDTLASRVRQQEILISNKKEQRDNDERSARQFYLRSASLAD
;
A
#
# COMPACT_ATOMS: atom_id res chain seq x y z
N MET A 1 -3.94 -35.44 -5.40
CA MET A 1 -2.68 -34.89 -4.87
C MET A 1 -2.82 -33.39 -4.74
N SER A 2 -2.91 -32.88 -3.50
CA SER A 2 -3.10 -31.45 -3.26
C SER A 2 -1.82 -30.71 -3.66
N ASN A 3 -1.91 -29.84 -4.65
CA ASN A 3 -0.81 -29.05 -5.21
C ASN A 3 -0.26 -28.08 -4.14
N LYS A 4 0.63 -28.57 -3.27
CA LYS A 4 1.28 -27.79 -2.21
C LYS A 4 2.43 -27.02 -2.83
N LEU A 5 2.16 -25.82 -3.31
CA LEU A 5 3.20 -24.84 -3.60
C LEU A 5 4.08 -24.66 -2.34
N PRO A 6 5.42 -24.66 -2.45
CA PRO A 6 6.29 -24.49 -1.30
C PRO A 6 6.05 -23.12 -0.65
N LEU A 7 6.16 -23.06 0.68
CA LEU A 7 5.90 -21.85 1.47
C LEU A 7 6.74 -20.65 0.99
N ALA A 8 7.97 -20.88 0.55
CA ALA A 8 8.82 -19.86 -0.05
C ALA A 8 8.18 -19.22 -1.29
N THR A 9 7.63 -20.02 -2.21
CA THR A 9 6.94 -19.53 -3.42
C THR A 9 5.68 -18.73 -3.06
N LEU A 10 4.95 -19.12 -2.00
CA LEU A 10 3.79 -18.36 -1.52
C LEU A 10 4.19 -17.00 -0.95
N ILE A 11 5.33 -16.92 -0.25
CA ILE A 11 5.90 -15.66 0.27
C ILE A 11 6.31 -14.77 -0.89
N GLU A 12 7.08 -15.29 -1.86
CA GLU A 12 7.50 -14.53 -3.05
C GLU A 12 6.30 -13.96 -3.82
N LEU A 13 5.26 -14.78 -4.03
CA LEU A 13 4.04 -14.32 -4.69
C LEU A 13 3.30 -13.25 -3.87
N ALA A 14 3.22 -13.40 -2.54
CA ALA A 14 2.59 -12.41 -1.67
C ALA A 14 3.39 -11.10 -1.61
N GLN A 15 4.71 -11.19 -1.64
CA GLN A 15 5.62 -10.04 -1.70
C GLN A 15 5.42 -9.28 -3.01
N SER A 16 5.50 -9.96 -4.15
CA SER A 16 5.25 -9.35 -5.46
C SER A 16 3.89 -8.65 -5.54
N LYS A 17 2.81 -9.30 -5.05
CA LYS A 17 1.48 -8.67 -5.00
C LYS A 17 1.42 -7.44 -4.10
N THR A 18 2.12 -7.48 -2.97
CA THR A 18 2.20 -6.33 -2.04
C THR A 18 2.96 -5.17 -2.67
N ASP A 19 4.04 -5.45 -3.39
CA ASP A 19 4.84 -4.45 -4.11
C ASP A 19 4.03 -3.80 -5.23
N ASP A 20 3.29 -4.59 -6.01
CA ASP A 20 2.41 -4.09 -7.06
C ASP A 20 1.26 -3.25 -6.47
N ALA A 21 0.65 -3.69 -5.37
CA ALA A 21 -0.36 -2.92 -4.65
C ALA A 21 0.22 -1.60 -4.12
N THR A 22 1.47 -1.59 -3.66
CA THR A 22 2.17 -0.39 -3.17
C THR A 22 2.39 0.61 -4.31
N ARG A 23 2.88 0.15 -5.48
CA ARG A 23 3.04 1.00 -6.67
C ARG A 23 1.71 1.61 -7.12
N ARG A 24 0.66 0.78 -7.18
CA ARG A 24 -0.68 1.21 -7.56
C ARG A 24 -1.25 2.23 -6.57
N LEU A 25 -1.05 2.02 -5.27
CA LEU A 25 -1.46 2.97 -4.23
C LEU A 25 -0.76 4.33 -4.42
N GLY A 26 0.54 4.32 -4.74
CA GLY A 26 1.28 5.55 -5.06
C GLY A 26 0.70 6.31 -6.27
N GLN A 27 0.34 5.59 -7.34
CA GLN A 27 -0.32 6.19 -8.51
C GLN A 27 -1.68 6.80 -8.16
N LEU A 28 -2.49 6.09 -7.37
CA LEU A 28 -3.80 6.56 -6.91
C LEU A 28 -3.67 7.81 -6.03
N GLN A 29 -2.67 7.85 -5.15
CA GLN A 29 -2.44 9.00 -4.29
C GLN A 29 -1.98 10.22 -5.10
N SER A 30 -1.11 10.03 -6.10
CA SER A 30 -0.72 11.09 -7.03
C SER A 30 -1.94 11.63 -7.80
N ALA A 31 -2.76 10.74 -8.37
CA ALA A 31 -3.97 11.13 -9.09
C ALA A 31 -4.98 11.90 -8.22
N HIS A 32 -5.18 11.46 -6.97
CA HIS A 32 -6.01 12.18 -6.00
C HIS A 32 -5.46 13.59 -5.73
N THR A 33 -4.17 13.71 -5.41
CA THR A 33 -3.53 15.01 -5.15
C THR A 33 -3.63 15.95 -6.35
N SER A 34 -3.40 15.46 -7.57
CA SER A 34 -3.56 16.26 -8.79
C SER A 34 -5.01 16.72 -9.00
N ALA A 35 -5.99 15.85 -8.75
CA ALA A 35 -7.40 16.21 -8.87
C ALA A 35 -7.82 17.26 -7.83
N ALA A 36 -7.38 17.11 -6.58
CA ALA A 36 -7.63 18.06 -5.51
C ALA A 36 -6.96 19.42 -5.79
N SER A 37 -5.71 19.42 -6.24
CA SER A 37 -4.99 20.66 -6.60
C SER A 37 -5.67 21.41 -7.74
N LYS A 38 -6.12 20.70 -8.79
CA LYS A 38 -6.88 21.32 -9.88
C LYS A 38 -8.22 21.90 -9.42
N LEU A 39 -8.91 21.24 -8.49
CA LEU A 39 -10.14 21.76 -7.91
C LEU A 39 -9.87 23.07 -7.15
N ASP A 40 -8.82 23.10 -6.34
CA ASP A 40 -8.42 24.29 -5.58
C ASP A 40 -8.09 25.47 -6.50
N MET A 41 -7.32 25.22 -7.57
CA MET A 41 -7.05 26.24 -8.61
C MET A 41 -8.33 26.82 -9.22
N LEU A 42 -9.31 25.97 -9.56
CA LEU A 42 -10.59 26.45 -10.13
C LEU A 42 -11.39 27.28 -9.12
N LEU A 43 -11.37 26.91 -7.84
CA LEU A 43 -12.06 27.64 -6.78
C LEU A 43 -11.41 29.00 -6.52
N GLN A 44 -10.07 29.05 -6.46
CA GLN A 44 -9.30 30.29 -6.33
C GLN A 44 -9.56 31.20 -7.52
N TYR A 45 -9.46 30.68 -8.73
CA TYR A 45 -9.72 31.45 -9.94
C TYR A 45 -11.15 32.00 -9.99
N ARG A 46 -12.15 31.24 -9.53
CA ARG A 46 -13.53 31.74 -9.41
C ARG A 46 -13.62 32.92 -8.44
N GLN A 47 -12.94 32.83 -7.29
CA GLN A 47 -12.96 33.90 -6.29
C GLN A 47 -12.31 35.17 -6.85
N GLU A 48 -11.12 35.05 -7.43
CA GLU A 48 -10.42 36.17 -8.07
C GLU A 48 -11.28 36.85 -9.14
N TYR A 49 -11.97 36.03 -9.94
CA TYR A 49 -12.85 36.53 -11.00
C TYR A 49 -14.06 37.30 -10.45
N LEU A 50 -14.67 36.81 -9.36
CA LEU A 50 -15.77 37.50 -8.66
C LEU A 50 -15.30 38.83 -8.05
N ASP A 51 -14.13 38.84 -7.40
CA ASP A 51 -13.54 40.04 -6.81
C ASP A 51 -13.24 41.10 -7.87
N GLN A 52 -12.75 40.67 -9.05
CA GLN A 52 -12.52 41.55 -10.19
C GLN A 52 -13.81 42.20 -10.67
N LEU A 53 -14.92 41.45 -10.76
CA LEU A 53 -16.21 42.03 -11.12
C LEU A 53 -16.66 43.05 -10.07
N GLN A 54 -16.55 42.73 -8.79
CA GLN A 54 -16.99 43.64 -7.72
C GLN A 54 -16.27 44.99 -7.81
N ARG A 55 -14.96 44.99 -8.09
CA ARG A 55 -14.19 46.23 -8.31
C ARG A 55 -14.70 47.00 -9.53
N GLN A 56 -14.92 46.32 -10.65
CA GLN A 56 -15.41 46.98 -11.87
C GLN A 56 -16.83 47.53 -11.71
N MET A 57 -17.69 46.86 -10.94
CA MET A 57 -19.06 47.32 -10.65
C MET A 57 -19.08 48.66 -9.92
N ASN A 58 -18.09 48.92 -9.05
CA ASN A 58 -17.92 50.22 -8.38
C ASN A 58 -17.51 51.34 -9.36
N GLU A 59 -16.92 50.99 -10.51
CA GLU A 59 -16.47 51.92 -11.56
C GLU A 59 -17.51 52.12 -12.68
N GLY A 60 -18.60 51.35 -12.66
CA GLY A 60 -19.65 51.34 -13.69
C GLY A 60 -19.33 50.37 -14.83
N VAL A 61 -20.12 49.29 -14.95
CA VAL A 61 -19.91 48.21 -15.93
C VAL A 61 -20.94 48.25 -17.06
N PRO A 62 -20.52 48.20 -18.34
CA PRO A 62 -21.44 48.05 -19.47
C PRO A 62 -22.22 46.73 -19.39
N ALA A 63 -23.53 46.76 -19.70
CA ALA A 63 -24.39 45.59 -19.65
C ALA A 63 -23.89 44.38 -20.46
N ALA A 64 -23.18 44.62 -21.58
CA ALA A 64 -22.57 43.56 -22.38
C ALA A 64 -21.46 42.81 -21.61
N ARG A 65 -20.63 43.53 -20.82
CA ARG A 65 -19.58 42.94 -20.00
C ARG A 65 -20.18 42.11 -18.86
N LEU A 66 -21.27 42.56 -18.26
CA LEU A 66 -22.00 41.82 -17.23
C LEU A 66 -22.57 40.49 -17.76
N ARG A 67 -23.12 40.48 -18.99
CA ARG A 67 -23.60 39.22 -19.61
C ARG A 67 -22.47 38.23 -19.86
N ASN A 68 -21.34 38.70 -20.39
CA ASN A 68 -20.17 37.85 -20.62
C ASN A 68 -19.66 37.23 -19.32
N PHE A 69 -19.64 38.03 -18.24
CA PHE A 69 -19.28 37.56 -16.90
C PHE A 69 -20.18 36.42 -16.42
N GLN A 70 -21.51 36.63 -16.48
CA GLN A 70 -22.49 35.63 -16.05
C GLN A 70 -22.34 34.32 -16.82
N HIS A 71 -22.14 34.40 -18.13
CA HIS A 71 -21.91 33.23 -18.96
C HIS A 71 -20.65 32.48 -18.53
N PHE A 72 -19.52 33.18 -18.38
CA PHE A 72 -18.26 32.55 -18.00
C PHE A 72 -18.30 31.92 -16.61
N ILE A 73 -18.92 32.61 -15.63
CA ILE A 73 -19.15 32.04 -14.30
C ILE A 73 -19.99 30.77 -14.36
N GLY A 74 -21.02 30.73 -15.22
CA GLY A 74 -21.81 29.52 -15.47
C GLY A 74 -20.93 28.36 -15.93
N THR A 75 -20.09 28.59 -16.95
CA THR A 75 -19.14 27.60 -17.46
C THR A 75 -18.15 27.15 -16.39
N LEU A 76 -17.59 28.10 -15.62
CA LEU A 76 -16.61 27.82 -14.57
C LEU A 76 -17.21 26.98 -13.44
N ASN A 77 -18.43 27.30 -13.00
CA ASN A 77 -19.15 26.51 -12.02
C ASN A 77 -19.42 25.08 -12.53
N GLY A 78 -19.79 24.92 -13.80
CA GLY A 78 -19.91 23.60 -14.42
C GLY A 78 -18.60 22.80 -14.38
N ALA A 79 -17.48 23.44 -14.70
CA ALA A 79 -16.16 22.81 -14.62
C ALA A 79 -15.77 22.45 -13.18
N ILE A 80 -16.10 23.28 -12.19
CA ILE A 80 -15.87 23.00 -10.76
C ILE A 80 -16.66 21.77 -10.32
N GLU A 81 -17.95 21.66 -10.68
CA GLU A 81 -18.76 20.49 -10.33
C GLU A 81 -18.21 19.21 -10.96
N GLN A 82 -17.79 19.26 -12.23
CA GLN A 82 -17.11 18.14 -12.87
C GLN A 82 -15.82 17.75 -12.14
N GLN A 83 -15.00 18.74 -11.77
CA GLN A 83 -13.75 18.49 -11.06
C GLN A 83 -14.00 17.93 -9.63
N ARG A 84 -15.04 18.39 -8.93
CA ARG A 84 -15.46 17.82 -7.63
C ARG A 84 -15.81 16.34 -7.77
N ALA A 85 -16.58 15.98 -8.81
CA ALA A 85 -16.93 14.58 -9.06
C ALA A 85 -15.68 13.72 -9.34
N LEU A 86 -14.71 14.26 -10.09
CA LEU A 86 -13.42 13.58 -10.32
C LEU A 86 -12.61 13.39 -9.03
N THR A 87 -12.53 14.40 -8.17
CA THR A 87 -11.86 14.30 -6.86
C THR A 87 -12.53 13.24 -5.98
N GLN A 88 -13.86 13.25 -5.88
CA GLN A 88 -14.60 12.22 -5.12
C GLN A 88 -14.40 10.81 -5.69
N GLN A 89 -14.28 10.67 -7.01
CA GLN A 89 -13.97 9.38 -7.62
C GLN A 89 -12.54 8.95 -7.29
N ALA A 90 -11.58 9.88 -7.29
CA ALA A 90 -10.20 9.62 -6.92
C ALA A 90 -10.07 9.22 -5.44
N ASP A 91 -10.82 9.87 -4.54
CA ASP A 91 -10.94 9.50 -3.12
C ASP A 91 -11.38 8.05 -2.95
N LYS A 92 -12.50 7.68 -3.56
CA LYS A 92 -13.03 6.29 -3.49
C LYS A 92 -12.00 5.28 -4.01
N ARG A 93 -11.33 5.59 -5.12
CA ARG A 93 -10.29 4.72 -5.68
C ARG A 93 -9.08 4.61 -4.74
N LEU A 94 -8.67 5.70 -4.12
CA LEU A 94 -7.57 5.72 -3.14
C LEU A 94 -7.91 4.85 -1.92
N ASP A 95 -9.12 4.96 -1.38
CA ASP A 95 -9.57 4.15 -0.25
C ASP A 95 -9.65 2.66 -0.59
N HIS A 96 -10.14 2.31 -1.79
CA HIS A 96 -10.07 0.94 -2.28
C HIS A 96 -8.63 0.44 -2.41
N GLY A 97 -7.74 1.25 -2.99
CA GLY A 97 -6.32 0.93 -3.11
C GLY A 97 -5.63 0.71 -1.76
N ARG A 98 -6.00 1.49 -0.74
CA ARG A 98 -5.50 1.32 0.64
C ARG A 98 -5.96 -0.02 1.22
N SER A 99 -7.24 -0.36 1.06
CA SER A 99 -7.80 -1.62 1.55
C SER A 99 -7.13 -2.84 0.87
N ASP A 100 -6.94 -2.77 -0.45
CA ASP A 100 -6.26 -3.80 -1.23
C ASP A 100 -4.81 -3.99 -0.78
N TRP A 101 -4.07 -2.90 -0.59
CA TRP A 101 -2.71 -2.95 -0.08
C TRP A 101 -2.65 -3.57 1.33
N GLN A 102 -3.54 -3.14 2.24
CA GLN A 102 -3.63 -3.71 3.60
C GLN A 102 -3.97 -5.20 3.59
N HIS A 103 -4.82 -5.65 2.67
CA HIS A 103 -5.14 -7.07 2.51
C HIS A 103 -3.89 -7.88 2.08
N ASN A 104 -3.18 -7.41 1.05
CA ASN A 104 -1.97 -8.08 0.57
C ASN A 104 -0.87 -8.10 1.64
N LYS A 105 -0.67 -6.98 2.35
CA LYS A 105 0.32 -6.89 3.43
C LYS A 105 0.01 -7.83 4.59
N ARG A 106 -1.27 -7.94 5.00
CA ARG A 106 -1.70 -8.91 6.04
C ARG A 106 -1.44 -10.35 5.61
N ARG A 107 -1.69 -10.67 4.33
CA ARG A 107 -1.43 -12.02 3.79
C ARG A 107 0.05 -12.36 3.79
N LEU A 108 0.92 -11.44 3.36
CA LEU A 108 2.37 -11.59 3.43
C LEU A 108 2.84 -11.85 4.87
N ASN A 109 2.45 -10.99 5.82
CA ASN A 109 2.82 -11.15 7.23
C ASN A 109 2.37 -12.51 7.81
N SER A 110 1.23 -13.03 7.35
CA SER A 110 0.73 -14.35 7.77
C SER A 110 1.64 -15.47 7.26
N TYR A 111 2.13 -15.39 6.02
CA TYR A 111 3.08 -16.36 5.50
C TYR A 111 4.45 -16.27 6.18
N ASP A 112 4.95 -15.06 6.46
CA ASP A 112 6.19 -14.87 7.20
C ASP A 112 6.12 -15.47 8.60
N THR A 113 4.98 -15.29 9.28
CA THR A 113 4.72 -15.90 10.60
C THR A 113 4.74 -17.42 10.51
N LEU A 114 4.11 -18.00 9.47
CA LEU A 114 4.12 -19.44 9.27
C LEU A 114 5.53 -19.97 8.98
N ALA A 115 6.30 -19.28 8.14
CA ALA A 115 7.67 -19.67 7.81
C ALA A 115 8.61 -19.62 9.02
N SER A 116 8.46 -18.60 9.87
CA SER A 116 9.18 -18.51 11.13
C SER A 116 8.91 -19.72 12.03
N ARG A 117 7.64 -20.14 12.16
CA ARG A 117 7.27 -21.32 12.95
C ARG A 117 7.83 -22.62 12.38
N VAL A 118 7.77 -22.80 11.06
CA VAL A 118 8.35 -23.98 10.39
C VAL A 118 9.86 -24.05 10.66
N ARG A 119 10.58 -22.93 10.48
CA ARG A 119 12.02 -22.86 10.75
C ARG A 119 12.35 -23.18 12.22
N GLN A 120 11.57 -22.68 13.17
CA GLN A 120 11.75 -23.01 14.58
C GLN A 120 11.57 -24.51 14.87
N GLN A 121 10.58 -25.15 14.25
CA GLN A 121 10.38 -26.59 14.39
C GLN A 121 11.54 -27.40 13.79
N GLU A 122 12.04 -27.00 12.63
CA GLU A 122 13.20 -27.64 11.99
C GLU A 122 14.45 -27.54 12.87
N ILE A 123 14.71 -26.38 13.47
CA ILE A 123 15.81 -26.17 14.41
C ILE A 123 15.67 -27.11 15.62
N LEU A 124 14.47 -27.20 16.21
CA LEU A 124 14.24 -28.09 17.36
C LEU A 124 14.49 -29.57 17.01
N ILE A 125 14.07 -30.00 15.82
CA ILE A 125 14.29 -31.37 15.34
C ILE A 125 15.78 -31.62 15.10
N SER A 126 16.49 -30.68 14.47
CA SER A 126 17.95 -30.78 14.23
C SER A 126 18.71 -30.87 15.55
N ASN A 127 18.42 -29.97 16.50
CA ASN A 127 19.06 -29.94 17.81
C ASN A 127 18.87 -31.27 18.56
N LYS A 128 17.65 -31.84 18.51
CA LYS A 128 17.38 -33.14 19.15
C LYS A 128 18.16 -34.28 18.50
N LYS A 129 18.31 -34.25 17.17
CA LYS A 129 19.10 -35.25 16.43
C LYS A 129 20.59 -35.11 16.76
N GLU A 130 21.13 -33.89 16.73
CA GLU A 130 22.53 -33.60 17.06
C GLU A 130 22.86 -33.97 18.51
N GLN A 131 21.97 -33.68 19.45
CA GLN A 131 22.12 -34.09 20.85
C GLN A 131 22.23 -35.61 20.95
N ARG A 132 21.31 -36.35 20.32
CA ARG A 132 21.34 -37.82 20.31
C ARG A 132 22.63 -38.37 19.71
N ASP A 133 23.06 -37.84 18.55
CA ASP A 133 24.26 -38.29 17.87
C ASP A 133 25.52 -38.05 18.73
N ASN A 134 25.58 -36.92 19.44
CA ASN A 134 26.64 -36.60 20.38
C ASN A 134 26.63 -37.54 21.59
N ASP A 135 25.47 -37.76 22.20
CA ASP A 135 25.33 -38.67 23.34
C ASP A 135 25.78 -40.10 22.98
N GLU A 136 25.41 -40.59 21.79
CA GLU A 136 25.85 -41.90 21.30
C GLU A 136 27.37 -41.97 21.06
N ARG A 137 28.00 -40.89 20.58
CA ARG A 137 29.46 -40.81 20.41
C ARG A 137 30.18 -40.80 21.75
N SER A 138 29.71 -39.99 22.70
CA SER A 138 30.26 -39.92 24.06
C SER A 138 30.14 -41.26 24.78
N ALA A 139 28.99 -41.93 24.67
CA ALA A 139 28.80 -43.27 25.24
C ALA A 139 29.76 -44.29 24.62
N ARG A 140 29.91 -44.31 23.29
CA ARG A 140 30.88 -45.19 22.60
C ARG A 140 32.31 -44.94 23.07
N GLN A 141 32.74 -43.69 23.17
CA GLN A 141 34.09 -43.35 23.64
C GLN A 141 34.33 -43.78 25.09
N PHE A 142 33.32 -43.61 25.96
CA PHE A 142 33.38 -44.08 27.35
C PHE A 142 33.51 -45.61 27.42
N TYR A 143 32.72 -46.34 26.64
CA TYR A 143 32.82 -47.81 26.54
C TYR A 143 34.19 -48.26 26.08
N LEU A 144 34.75 -47.66 25.02
CA LEU A 144 36.09 -48.00 24.53
C LEU A 144 37.18 -47.73 25.58
N ARG A 145 37.09 -46.59 26.30
CA ARG A 145 38.06 -46.24 27.35
C ARG A 145 37.98 -47.18 28.56
N SER A 146 36.77 -47.54 28.99
CA SER A 146 36.58 -48.48 30.11
C SER A 146 37.07 -49.88 29.76
N ALA A 147 36.85 -50.34 28.52
CA ALA A 147 37.41 -51.60 28.04
C ALA A 147 38.96 -51.59 28.04
N SER A 148 39.59 -50.48 27.58
CA SER A 148 41.07 -50.36 27.56
C SER A 148 41.75 -50.24 28.94
N LEU A 149 40.98 -49.99 30.00
CA LEU A 149 41.49 -49.93 31.39
C LEU A 149 41.28 -51.24 32.15
N ALA A 150 40.56 -52.20 31.56
CA ALA A 150 40.29 -53.51 32.14
C ALA A 150 41.24 -54.61 31.63
N ASP A 151 42.02 -54.33 30.58
CA ASP A 151 43.19 -55.09 30.12
C ASP A 151 44.48 -54.51 30.73
#